data_AF-A0A540M7P2-F1
#
_entry.id   AF-A0A540M7P2-F1
#
_cell.length_a   1.000
_cell.length_b   1.000
_cell.length_c   1.000
_cell.angle_alpha   90.00
_cell.angle_beta   90.00
_cell.angle_gamma   90.00
#
_symmetry.space_group_name_H-M   'P 1'
#
loop_
_entity.id
_entity.type
_entity.pdbx_description
1 polymer ?
#
loop_
_entity_poly.entity_id
_entity_poly.type
_entity_poly.pdbx_seq_one_letter_code
_entity_poly.pdbx_strand_id
1 'polypeptide(L)'
;MGKHRVFEESSIEPGERSSLRWIDLGGRSIIDIQHTIVFNLPCNYNLRHPVRFDLSYSGIRQLKGFKNLEKLTWMNLSDCEFLEKIPDLSGSQNIKILDLSDCENLVEVDDSIGFLDKLVILDLYGCSKLTRFVAKLGARSLKSLS
;
A
#
# COMPACT_ATOMS: atom_id res chain seq x y z
N MET A 1 0.92 22.12 11.42
CA MET A 1 1.95 21.09 11.13
C MET A 1 1.72 19.87 12.02
N GLY A 2 1.02 18.86 11.52
CA GLY A 2 0.78 17.61 12.26
C GLY A 2 2.00 16.71 12.21
N LYS A 3 2.56 16.35 13.36
CA LYS A 3 3.53 15.26 13.47
C LYS A 3 2.76 13.95 13.36
N HIS A 4 2.88 13.24 12.24
CA HIS A 4 2.32 11.90 12.11
C HIS A 4 3.28 10.90 12.76
N ARG A 5 2.80 10.20 13.79
CA ARG A 5 3.53 9.13 14.47
C ARG A 5 3.44 7.87 13.62
N VAL A 6 4.58 7.21 13.43
CA VAL A 6 4.61 5.77 13.10
C VAL A 6 4.14 5.07 14.36
N PHE A 7 3.00 4.36 14.30
CA PHE A 7 2.55 3.53 15.42
C PHE A 7 3.31 2.21 15.36
N GLU A 8 4.23 2.01 16.30
CA GLU A 8 4.55 0.67 16.78
C GLU A 8 3.39 0.27 17.70
N GLU A 9 2.62 -0.75 17.35
CA GLU A 9 1.52 -1.18 18.20
C GLU A 9 2.08 -1.74 19.52
N SER A 10 1.80 -1.00 20.59
CA SER A 10 1.99 -1.42 21.97
C SER A 10 0.87 -2.37 22.37
N SER A 11 1.01 -3.66 22.05
CA SER A 11 0.21 -4.73 22.69
C SER A 11 0.82 -6.13 22.58
N ILE A 12 2.15 -6.27 22.60
CA ILE A 12 2.80 -7.53 23.00
C ILE A 12 4.00 -7.19 23.91
N GLU A 13 4.03 -7.84 25.07
CA GLU A 13 5.01 -7.91 26.16
C GLU A 13 6.44 -7.32 25.94
N PRO A 14 7.06 -6.74 26.99
CA PRO A 14 8.33 -6.03 26.88
C PRO A 14 9.50 -7.00 26.74
N GLY A 15 9.97 -7.22 25.51
CA GLY A 15 11.14 -8.07 25.36
C GLY A 15 11.65 -8.34 23.95
N GLU A 16 11.52 -7.44 22.98
CA GLU A 16 12.43 -7.41 21.81
C GLU A 16 12.27 -6.13 20.98
N ARG A 17 13.32 -5.30 20.93
CA ARG A 17 13.36 -4.09 20.10
C ARG A 17 13.63 -4.47 18.63
N SER A 18 12.86 -3.88 17.72
CA SER A 18 13.09 -3.75 16.26
C SER A 18 12.96 -5.00 15.37
N SER A 19 11.72 -5.33 14.99
CA SER A 19 11.37 -6.17 13.84
C SER A 19 9.97 -5.83 13.32
N LEU A 20 9.79 -4.62 12.76
CA LEU A 20 8.53 -4.23 12.11
C LEU A 20 8.26 -5.16 10.92
N ARG A 21 7.35 -6.11 11.09
CA ARG A 21 6.89 -7.05 10.05
C ARG A 21 5.57 -6.62 9.43
N TRP A 22 4.86 -5.73 10.09
CA TRP A 22 3.56 -5.24 9.70
C TRP A 22 3.44 -3.77 10.08
N ILE A 23 2.76 -3.02 9.23
CA ILE A 23 2.29 -1.66 9.45
C ILE A 23 0.80 -1.75 9.17
N ASP A 24 0.00 -1.81 10.22
CA ASP A 24 -1.46 -1.82 10.15
C ASP A 24 -1.96 -0.49 10.70
N LEU A 25 -2.70 0.26 9.87
CA LEU A 25 -3.43 1.44 10.32
C LEU A 25 -4.94 1.29 10.06
N GLY A 26 -5.39 0.07 9.73
CA GLY A 26 -6.79 -0.33 9.62
C GLY A 26 -7.41 -0.59 10.99
N GLY A 27 -8.74 -0.48 11.09
CA GLY A 27 -9.48 -0.87 12.30
C GLY A 27 -9.89 0.24 13.27
N ARG A 28 -9.90 1.52 12.86
CA ARG A 28 -10.64 2.56 13.61
C ARG A 28 -11.54 3.33 12.69
N SER A 29 -12.83 3.33 13.03
CA SER A 29 -13.84 4.27 12.55
C SER A 29 -13.34 5.70 12.79
N ILE A 30 -12.57 6.24 11.85
CA ILE A 30 -12.23 7.67 11.79
C ILE A 30 -12.88 8.18 10.52
N ILE A 31 -14.16 8.51 10.68
CA ILE A 31 -15.05 9.21 9.76
C ILE A 31 -14.51 10.64 9.39
N ASP A 32 -13.25 10.96 9.72
CA ASP A 32 -12.68 12.31 9.66
C ASP A 32 -11.33 12.45 8.92
N ILE A 33 -10.78 11.40 8.29
CA ILE A 33 -9.58 11.57 7.45
C ILE A 33 -9.91 11.47 5.96
N GLN A 34 -10.41 12.58 5.39
CA GLN A 34 -10.32 12.86 3.95
C GLN A 34 -8.87 13.13 3.50
N HIS A 35 -7.88 12.44 4.06
CA HIS A 35 -6.48 12.87 4.06
C HIS A 35 -5.60 12.06 3.11
N THR A 36 -4.45 12.68 2.80
CA THR A 36 -3.29 12.04 2.20
C THR A 36 -2.49 11.32 3.29
N ILE A 37 -2.14 10.05 3.07
CA ILE A 37 -1.10 9.40 3.86
C ILE A 37 0.24 9.53 3.14
N VAL A 38 1.24 10.02 3.86
CA VAL A 38 2.62 10.14 3.39
C VAL A 38 3.46 9.11 4.13
N PHE A 39 3.85 8.05 3.43
CA PHE A 39 4.88 7.13 3.90
C PHE A 39 6.24 7.74 3.60
N ASN A 40 6.93 8.21 4.63
CA ASN A 40 8.31 8.66 4.47
C ASN A 40 9.21 7.87 5.40
N LEU A 41 9.71 6.74 4.91
CA LEU A 41 10.85 6.09 5.54
C LEU A 41 12.12 6.75 4.96
N PRO A 42 12.96 7.41 5.78
CA PRO A 42 14.27 7.83 5.31
C PRO A 42 15.05 6.63 4.78
N CYS A 43 15.84 6.86 3.75
CA CYS A 43 16.51 5.83 2.95
C CYS A 43 17.47 4.93 3.78
N ASN A 44 17.73 5.27 5.05
CA ASN A 44 18.60 4.52 5.96
C ASN A 44 17.83 3.55 6.89
N TYR A 45 16.50 3.47 6.81
CA TYR A 45 15.75 2.42 7.52
C TYR A 45 15.99 1.08 6.85
N ASN A 46 16.95 0.33 7.39
CA ASN A 46 17.21 -1.05 6.98
C ASN A 46 16.13 -1.97 7.55
N LEU A 47 15.01 -2.08 6.86
CA LEU A 47 14.05 -3.14 7.09
C LEU A 47 14.76 -4.47 6.79
N ARG A 48 14.94 -5.30 7.82
CA ARG A 48 15.61 -6.61 7.67
C ARG A 48 14.66 -7.71 7.21
N HIS A 49 13.36 -7.48 7.40
CA HIS A 49 12.31 -8.47 7.17
C HIS A 49 11.28 -7.93 6.17
N PRO A 50 10.56 -8.84 5.47
CA PRO A 50 9.39 -8.47 4.71
C PRO A 50 8.40 -7.68 5.55
N VAL A 51 7.88 -6.60 4.97
CA VAL A 51 6.85 -5.74 5.56
C VAL A 51 5.53 -6.00 4.86
N ARG A 52 4.47 -6.11 5.66
CA ARG A 52 3.07 -6.05 5.22
C ARG A 52 2.50 -4.68 5.56
N PHE A 53 1.74 -4.12 4.63
CA PHE A 53 1.13 -2.81 4.78
C PHE A 53 -0.39 -2.94 4.63
N ASP A 54 -1.15 -2.65 5.68
CA ASP A 54 -2.61 -2.77 5.69
C ASP A 54 -3.26 -1.41 6.01
N LEU A 55 -4.10 -0.95 5.08
CA LEU A 55 -5.00 0.19 5.24
C LEU A 55 -6.43 -0.16 4.81
N SER A 56 -6.79 -1.44 4.79
CA SER A 56 -8.12 -1.85 4.38
C SER A 56 -9.21 -1.11 5.17
N TYR A 57 -10.32 -0.82 4.51
CA TYR A 57 -11.47 -0.09 5.06
C TYR A 57 -11.15 1.34 5.55
N SER A 58 -10.06 1.96 5.08
CA SER A 58 -9.68 3.31 5.50
C SER A 58 -10.23 4.40 4.58
N GLY A 59 -10.49 5.58 5.15
CA GLY A 59 -11.02 6.74 4.41
C GLY A 59 -10.00 7.47 3.51
N ILE A 60 -8.88 6.84 3.16
CA ILE A 60 -7.76 7.51 2.48
C ILE A 60 -8.13 8.01 1.10
N ARG A 61 -7.62 9.18 0.72
CA ARG A 61 -7.81 9.75 -0.62
C ARG A 61 -6.58 9.64 -1.51
N GLN A 62 -5.40 9.75 -0.88
CA GLN A 62 -4.12 9.82 -1.58
C GLN A 62 -3.03 9.11 -0.78
N LEU A 63 -2.13 8.44 -1.50
CA LEU A 63 -0.94 7.80 -0.98
C LEU A 63 0.32 8.45 -1.59
N LYS A 64 1.35 8.68 -0.77
CA LYS A 64 2.64 9.25 -1.21
C LYS A 64 3.82 8.57 -0.52
N GLY A 65 4.97 8.52 -1.21
CA GLY A 65 6.27 8.21 -0.61
C GLY A 65 6.69 6.72 -0.60
N PHE A 66 6.17 5.92 -1.52
CA PHE A 66 6.51 4.49 -1.68
C PHE A 66 7.82 4.24 -2.46
N LYS A 67 8.70 5.24 -2.55
CA LYS A 67 9.93 5.21 -3.37
C LYS A 67 11.10 4.45 -2.76
N ASN A 68 11.04 4.04 -1.49
CA ASN A 68 12.14 3.37 -0.79
C ASN A 68 11.67 2.20 0.10
N LEU A 69 10.68 1.43 -0.36
CA LEU A 69 10.07 0.34 0.42
C LEU A 69 10.43 -1.02 -0.16
N GLU A 70 11.73 -1.28 -0.33
CA GLU A 70 12.21 -2.53 -0.93
C GLU A 70 11.78 -3.78 -0.17
N LYS A 71 11.46 -3.71 1.13
CA LYS A 71 10.99 -4.88 1.87
C LYS A 71 9.48 -5.04 1.89
N LEU A 72 8.74 -4.11 1.30
CA LEU A 72 7.30 -4.24 1.18
C LEU A 72 6.98 -5.41 0.24
N THR A 73 6.22 -6.38 0.75
CA THR A 73 5.86 -7.59 0.00
C THR A 73 4.36 -7.77 -0.16
N TRP A 74 3.58 -7.08 0.65
CA TRP A 74 2.13 -7.18 0.68
C TRP A 74 1.56 -5.80 1.01
N MET A 75 0.61 -5.36 0.21
CA MET A 75 -0.10 -4.10 0.38
C MET A 75 -1.59 -4.39 0.22
N ASN A 76 -2.37 -4.08 1.25
CA ASN A 76 -3.82 -4.15 1.22
C ASN A 76 -4.42 -2.77 1.43
N LEU A 77 -5.15 -2.35 0.42
CA LEU A 77 -5.93 -1.12 0.37
C LEU A 77 -7.39 -1.44 0.04
N SER A 78 -7.86 -2.68 0.29
CA SER A 78 -9.23 -3.09 0.01
C SER A 78 -10.23 -2.17 0.70
N ASP A 79 -11.38 -1.95 0.10
CA ASP A 79 -12.46 -1.11 0.65
C ASP A 79 -11.99 0.33 1.01
N CYS A 80 -10.94 0.84 0.38
CA CYS A 80 -10.53 2.25 0.50
C CYS A 80 -11.38 3.11 -0.44
N GLU A 81 -12.67 3.27 -0.13
CA GLU A 81 -13.68 3.85 -1.02
C GLU A 81 -13.28 5.20 -1.61
N PHE A 82 -12.56 6.07 -0.87
CA PHE A 82 -12.19 7.41 -1.34
C PHE A 82 -10.84 7.50 -2.07
N LEU A 83 -10.11 6.39 -2.20
CA LEU A 83 -8.78 6.38 -2.81
C LEU A 83 -8.88 6.65 -4.30
N GLU A 84 -8.28 7.74 -4.78
CA GLU A 84 -8.40 8.13 -6.18
C GLU A 84 -7.26 7.58 -7.04
N LYS A 85 -6.06 7.44 -6.47
CA LYS A 85 -4.85 7.11 -7.24
C LYS A 85 -3.87 6.24 -6.47
N ILE A 86 -3.26 5.28 -7.17
CA ILE A 86 -2.05 4.59 -6.71
C ILE A 86 -0.80 5.33 -7.21
N PRO A 87 0.14 5.71 -6.31
CA PRO A 87 1.34 6.44 -6.69
C PRO A 87 2.38 5.53 -7.35
N ASP A 88 3.47 6.13 -7.82
CA ASP A 88 4.69 5.44 -8.25
C ASP A 88 5.20 4.46 -7.17
N LEU A 89 5.17 3.16 -7.50
CA LEU A 89 5.65 2.04 -6.69
C LEU A 89 6.99 1.49 -7.19
N SER A 90 7.72 2.21 -8.05
CA SER A 90 9.01 1.75 -8.62
C SER A 90 10.07 1.43 -7.56
N GLY A 91 9.96 1.99 -6.35
CA GLY A 91 10.80 1.70 -5.19
C GLY A 91 10.34 0.52 -4.31
N SER A 92 9.23 -0.13 -4.68
CA SER A 92 8.59 -1.23 -3.95
C SER A 92 8.57 -2.53 -4.77
N GLN A 93 9.69 -2.83 -5.47
CA GLN A 93 9.82 -3.94 -6.43
C GLN A 93 9.59 -5.35 -5.87
N ASN A 94 9.48 -5.50 -4.55
CA ASN A 94 9.29 -6.78 -3.89
C ASN A 94 7.83 -7.08 -3.53
N ILE A 95 6.88 -6.20 -3.89
CA ILE A 95 5.45 -6.45 -3.74
C ILE A 95 5.08 -7.73 -4.49
N LYS A 96 4.39 -8.64 -3.80
CA LYS A 96 3.83 -9.88 -4.34
C LYS A 96 2.31 -9.84 -4.42
N ILE A 97 1.68 -9.11 -3.53
CA ILE A 97 0.22 -8.96 -3.46
C ILE A 97 -0.07 -7.48 -3.31
N LEU A 98 -0.88 -6.97 -4.23
CA LEU A 98 -1.48 -5.65 -4.17
C LEU A 98 -2.99 -5.84 -4.27
N ASP A 99 -3.67 -5.63 -3.14
CA ASP A 99 -5.11 -5.72 -3.04
C ASP A 99 -5.70 -4.31 -3.04
N LEU A 100 -6.49 -4.01 -4.07
CA LEU A 100 -7.18 -2.75 -4.28
C LEU A 100 -8.69 -2.99 -4.41
N SER A 101 -9.19 -4.15 -4.00
CA SER A 101 -10.59 -4.50 -4.19
C SER A 101 -11.51 -3.45 -3.55
N ASP A 102 -12.66 -3.21 -4.16
CA ASP A 102 -13.71 -2.32 -3.66
C ASP A 102 -13.26 -0.87 -3.41
N CYS A 103 -12.15 -0.45 -4.05
CA CYS A 103 -11.76 0.96 -4.16
C CYS A 103 -12.61 1.69 -5.22
N GLU A 104 -13.87 1.98 -4.90
CA GLU A 104 -14.85 2.49 -5.89
C GLU A 104 -14.44 3.82 -6.56
N ASN A 105 -13.74 4.72 -5.85
CA ASN A 105 -13.28 5.99 -6.41
C ASN A 105 -11.90 5.94 -7.07
N LEU A 106 -11.27 4.77 -7.18
CA LEU A 106 -9.97 4.64 -7.83
C LEU A 106 -10.10 4.93 -9.32
N VAL A 107 -9.47 6.00 -9.81
CA VAL A 107 -9.53 6.41 -11.23
C VAL A 107 -8.28 6.01 -12.00
N GLU A 108 -7.16 5.86 -11.31
CA GLU A 108 -5.83 5.76 -11.92
C GLU A 108 -4.88 4.92 -11.07
N VAL A 109 -4.17 4.02 -11.75
CA VAL A 109 -2.97 3.41 -11.19
C VAL A 109 -1.73 3.83 -11.98
N ASP A 110 -0.60 3.99 -11.29
CA ASP A 110 0.67 4.36 -11.92
C ASP A 110 1.27 3.21 -12.75
N ASP A 111 1.95 3.56 -13.84
CA ASP A 111 2.56 2.60 -14.78
C ASP A 111 3.58 1.67 -14.11
N SER A 112 4.20 2.10 -13.01
CA SER A 112 5.14 1.28 -12.23
C SER A 112 4.56 -0.07 -11.80
N ILE A 113 3.24 -0.21 -11.59
CA ILE A 113 2.59 -1.50 -11.30
C ILE A 113 2.86 -2.51 -12.41
N GLY A 114 2.86 -2.06 -13.66
CA GLY A 114 3.12 -2.88 -14.83
C GLY A 114 4.53 -3.46 -14.87
N PHE A 115 5.44 -2.95 -14.05
CA PHE A 115 6.84 -3.38 -13.98
C PHE A 115 7.21 -4.05 -12.65
N LEU A 116 6.24 -4.35 -11.78
CA LEU A 116 6.47 -5.10 -10.54
C LEU A 116 6.68 -6.58 -10.85
N ASP A 117 7.91 -6.96 -11.19
CA ASP A 117 8.26 -8.31 -11.67
C ASP A 117 7.91 -9.44 -10.68
N LYS A 118 7.78 -9.13 -9.39
CA LYS A 118 7.45 -10.09 -8.31
C LYS A 118 5.97 -10.10 -7.93
N LEU A 119 5.16 -9.23 -8.53
CA LEU A 119 3.72 -9.18 -8.30
C LEU A 119 3.09 -10.49 -8.77
N VAL A 120 2.35 -11.15 -7.89
CA VAL A 120 1.67 -12.43 -8.12
C VAL A 120 0.16 -12.22 -8.22
N ILE A 121 -0.37 -11.33 -7.37
CA ILE A 121 -1.80 -11.00 -7.31
C ILE A 121 -1.93 -9.49 -7.39
N LEU A 122 -2.75 -9.03 -8.34
CA LEU A 122 -3.30 -7.68 -8.41
C LEU A 122 -4.83 -7.82 -8.41
N ASP A 123 -5.48 -7.35 -7.36
CA ASP A 123 -6.94 -7.38 -7.27
C ASP A 123 -7.49 -5.97 -7.47
N LEU A 124 -8.31 -5.78 -8.51
CA LEU A 124 -9.02 -4.53 -8.83
C LEU A 124 -10.54 -4.76 -8.87
N TYR A 125 -11.03 -5.88 -8.32
CA TYR A 125 -12.45 -6.16 -8.23
C TYR A 125 -13.18 -4.98 -7.58
N GLY A 126 -14.34 -4.58 -8.10
CA GLY A 126 -15.10 -3.46 -7.52
C GLY A 126 -14.55 -2.05 -7.78
N CYS A 127 -13.39 -1.88 -8.45
CA CYS A 127 -12.87 -0.56 -8.85
C CYS A 127 -13.66 0.08 -10.02
N SER A 128 -14.92 0.44 -9.78
CA SER A 128 -15.87 0.84 -10.82
C SER A 128 -15.52 2.13 -11.60
N LYS A 129 -14.69 3.03 -11.03
CA LYS A 129 -14.26 4.29 -11.68
C LYS A 129 -12.87 4.22 -12.31
N LEU A 130 -12.22 3.04 -12.33
CA LEU A 130 -10.88 2.91 -12.88
C LEU A 130 -10.91 3.11 -14.40
N THR A 131 -10.32 4.21 -14.85
CA THR A 131 -10.29 4.59 -16.28
C THR A 131 -8.88 4.61 -16.84
N ARG A 132 -7.86 4.77 -15.98
CA ARG A 132 -6.45 4.73 -16.38
C ARG A 132 -5.73 3.59 -15.68
N PHE A 133 -5.48 2.54 -16.47
CA PHE A 133 -4.63 1.43 -16.07
C PHE A 133 -3.19 1.61 -16.59
N VAL A 134 -2.32 0.62 -16.37
CA VAL A 134 -0.94 0.64 -16.83
C VAL A 134 -0.86 0.59 -18.36
N ALA A 135 0.08 1.34 -18.95
CA ALA A 135 0.31 1.33 -20.40
C ALA A 135 0.84 -0.02 -20.90
N LYS A 136 1.56 -0.75 -20.05
CA LYS A 136 2.10 -2.08 -20.35
C LYS A 136 2.11 -2.96 -19.10
N LEU A 137 1.43 -4.10 -19.17
CA LEU A 137 1.48 -5.12 -18.13
C LEU A 137 2.64 -6.08 -18.40
N GLY A 138 3.81 -5.78 -17.83
CA GLY A 138 5.05 -6.56 -17.93
C GLY A 138 5.40 -7.36 -16.67
N ALA A 139 4.53 -7.40 -15.65
CA ALA A 139 4.76 -8.09 -14.38
C ALA A 139 4.89 -9.61 -14.59
N ARG A 140 6.14 -10.10 -14.62
CA ARG A 140 6.45 -11.49 -15.06
C ARG A 140 5.92 -12.59 -14.14
N SER A 141 5.69 -12.30 -12.87
CA SER A 141 5.22 -13.29 -11.89
C SER A 141 3.69 -13.29 -11.71
N LEU A 142 2.96 -12.45 -12.45
CA LEU A 142 1.53 -12.24 -12.24
C LEU A 142 0.75 -13.51 -12.57
N LYS A 143 -0.04 -13.99 -11.61
CA LYS A 143 -0.87 -15.18 -11.73
C LYS A 143 -2.36 -14.88 -11.66
N SER A 144 -2.73 -13.80 -10.97
CA SER A 144 -4.10 -13.35 -10.83
C SER A 144 -4.19 -11.86 -11.09
N LEU A 145 -5.14 -11.50 -11.96
CA LEU A 145 -5.61 -10.15 -12.21
C LEU A 145 -7.14 -10.24 -12.24
N SER A 146 -7.80 -9.63 -11.26
CA SER A 146 -9.27 -9.59 -11.13
C SER A 146 -9.80 -8.18 -11.29
#